data_AF-F8CR35-F1
#
_entry.id   AF-F8CR35-F1
#
_cell.length_a   1.000
_cell.length_b   1.000
_cell.length_c   1.000
_cell.angle_alpha   90.00
_cell.angle_beta   90.00
_cell.angle_gamma   90.00
#
_symmetry.space_group_name_H-M   'P 1'
#
loop_
_entity.id
_entity.type
_entity.pdbx_description
1 polymer ?
#
loop_
_entity_poly.entity_id
_entity_poly.type
_entity_poly.pdbx_seq_one_letter_code
_entity_poly.pdbx_strand_id
1 'polypeptide(L)'
;MMDVDLWSEHVKWIDSLSTFLGCHLKSVQGSETIGVDAASATLEGVVGARHSGVVVELVVKLLVTRNEGDVSVWALVFFFVDGRRVAEEGKCCLAVEWREGQWSRRGWEADDTGEWVGLEVLE
;
A
#
# COMPACT_ATOMS: atom_id res chain seq x y z
N MET A 1 14.26 7.75 -25.91
CA MET A 1 13.92 7.25 -24.57
C MET A 1 12.41 7.14 -24.57
N MET A 2 11.85 5.92 -24.53
CA MET A 2 10.39 5.78 -24.50
C MET A 2 9.92 6.30 -23.14
N ASP A 3 9.02 7.26 -23.18
CA ASP A 3 8.33 7.78 -22.00
C ASP A 3 7.34 6.68 -21.57
N VAL A 4 7.84 5.73 -20.78
CA VAL A 4 7.01 4.68 -20.19
C VAL A 4 6.17 5.37 -19.12
N ASP A 5 4.85 5.33 -19.24
CA ASP A 5 3.96 5.83 -18.19
C ASP A 5 4.16 4.95 -16.94
N LEU A 6 4.76 5.55 -15.90
CA LEU A 6 5.10 4.91 -14.64
C LEU A 6 3.87 4.34 -13.92
N TRP A 7 2.69 4.92 -14.17
CA TRP A 7 1.44 4.54 -13.53
C TRP A 7 0.62 3.58 -14.39
N SER A 8 1.03 3.26 -15.63
CA SER A 8 0.21 2.49 -16.58
C SER A 8 -0.25 1.11 -16.09
N GLU A 9 0.51 0.44 -15.22
CA GLU A 9 0.16 -0.88 -14.67
C GLU A 9 -0.52 -0.83 -13.29
N HIS A 10 -0.87 0.35 -12.76
CA HIS A 10 -1.42 0.49 -11.40
C HIS A 10 -2.65 -0.39 -11.13
N VAL A 11 -3.58 -0.51 -12.09
CA VAL A 11 -4.76 -1.37 -11.95
C VAL A 11 -4.36 -2.82 -11.70
N LYS A 12 -3.38 -3.33 -12.44
CA LYS A 12 -2.86 -4.70 -12.29
C LYS A 12 -2.17 -4.88 -10.94
N TRP A 13 -1.39 -3.89 -10.49
CA TRP A 13 -0.75 -3.94 -9.18
C TRP A 13 -1.77 -3.97 -8.05
N ILE A 14 -2.81 -3.12 -8.11
CA ILE A 14 -3.88 -3.04 -7.12
C ILE A 14 -4.71 -4.33 -7.08
N ASP A 15 -5.08 -4.88 -8.24
CA ASP A 15 -5.84 -6.14 -8.31
C ASP A 15 -5.03 -7.33 -7.76
N SER A 16 -3.75 -7.39 -8.10
CA SER A 16 -2.87 -8.43 -7.57
C SER A 16 -2.59 -8.25 -6.08
N LEU A 17 -2.44 -7.00 -5.61
CA LEU A 17 -2.24 -6.70 -4.18
C LEU A 17 -3.49 -7.03 -3.38
N SER A 18 -4.68 -6.76 -3.93
CA SER A 18 -5.96 -7.16 -3.35
C SER A 18 -6.03 -8.68 -3.13
N THR A 19 -5.60 -9.43 -4.15
CA THR A 19 -5.52 -10.90 -4.06
C THR A 19 -4.52 -11.34 -2.99
N PHE A 20 -3.34 -10.70 -2.94
CA PHE A 20 -2.29 -11.00 -1.98
C PHE A 20 -2.70 -10.72 -0.53
N LEU A 21 -3.40 -9.59 -0.28
CA LEU A 21 -3.88 -9.20 1.05
C LEU A 21 -5.20 -9.87 1.45
N GLY A 22 -5.86 -10.58 0.52
CA GLY A 22 -7.10 -11.29 0.77
C GLY A 22 -8.33 -10.38 0.95
N CYS A 23 -8.27 -9.16 0.42
CA CYS A 23 -9.39 -8.21 0.44
C CYS A 23 -9.40 -7.34 -0.82
N HIS A 24 -10.57 -6.84 -1.20
CA HIS A 24 -10.66 -5.87 -2.29
C HIS A 24 -10.15 -4.50 -1.82
N LEU A 25 -9.12 -3.97 -2.49
CA LEU A 25 -8.60 -2.62 -2.27
C LEU A 25 -9.28 -1.62 -3.21
N LYS A 26 -9.55 -0.42 -2.70
CA LYS A 26 -10.08 0.71 -3.46
C LYS A 26 -9.17 1.91 -3.31
N SER A 27 -8.87 2.59 -4.41
CA SER A 27 -8.14 3.86 -4.36
C SER A 27 -8.97 4.94 -3.67
N VAL A 28 -8.33 5.65 -2.75
CA VAL A 28 -8.89 6.87 -2.14
C VAL A 28 -8.86 7.98 -3.18
N GLN A 29 -10.03 8.54 -3.48
CA GLN A 29 -10.15 9.57 -4.52
C GLN A 29 -9.28 10.79 -4.19
N GLY A 30 -8.45 11.21 -5.16
CA GLY A 30 -7.56 12.36 -5.00
C GLY A 30 -6.28 12.09 -4.21
N SER A 31 -6.02 10.84 -3.78
CA SER A 31 -4.76 10.47 -3.11
C SER A 31 -3.59 10.21 -4.07
N GLU A 32 -3.88 10.14 -5.37
CA GLU A 32 -2.89 9.85 -6.40
C GLU A 32 -1.92 11.01 -6.56
N THR A 33 -0.63 10.71 -6.56
CA THR A 33 0.44 11.64 -6.88
C THR A 33 1.26 11.03 -8.01
N ILE A 34 1.38 11.72 -9.13
CA ILE A 34 2.12 11.24 -10.31
C ILE A 34 3.20 12.27 -10.63
N GLY A 35 4.45 11.86 -10.46
CA GLY A 35 5.65 12.59 -10.86
C GLY A 35 6.37 11.90 -12.02
N VAL A 36 7.53 12.44 -12.39
CA VAL A 36 8.35 11.92 -13.50
C VAL A 36 8.95 10.56 -13.16
N ASP A 37 9.54 10.44 -11.97
CA ASP A 37 10.27 9.24 -11.53
C ASP A 37 9.61 8.53 -10.34
N ALA A 38 8.50 9.05 -9.84
CA ALA A 38 7.77 8.47 -8.73
C ALA A 38 6.27 8.68 -8.87
N ALA A 39 5.49 7.70 -8.45
CA ALA A 39 4.05 7.80 -8.33
C ALA A 39 3.56 7.08 -7.07
N SER A 40 2.44 7.51 -6.53
CA SER A 40 1.84 6.87 -5.36
C SER A 40 0.33 7.03 -5.32
N ALA A 41 -0.33 6.15 -4.55
CA ALA A 41 -1.74 6.27 -4.23
C ALA A 41 -2.02 5.67 -2.85
N THR A 42 -3.07 6.16 -2.19
CA THR A 42 -3.60 5.53 -0.99
C THR A 42 -4.75 4.61 -1.37
N LEU A 43 -4.75 3.40 -0.83
CA LEU A 43 -5.80 2.40 -1.02
C LEU A 43 -6.39 2.01 0.33
N GLU A 44 -7.65 1.63 0.34
CA GLU A 44 -8.36 1.15 1.52
C GLU A 44 -8.98 -0.22 1.25
N GLY A 45 -8.98 -1.07 2.27
CA GLY A 45 -9.58 -2.40 2.21
C GLY A 45 -10.11 -2.85 3.56
N VAL A 46 -11.02 -3.82 3.54
CA VAL A 46 -11.54 -4.48 4.75
C VAL A 46 -11.35 -5.98 4.60
N VAL A 47 -10.65 -6.59 5.55
CA VAL A 47 -10.42 -8.03 5.59
C VAL A 47 -11.52 -8.69 6.42
N GLY A 48 -12.05 -9.79 5.89
CA GLY A 48 -13.13 -10.55 6.52
C GLY A 48 -14.48 -9.89 6.34
N ALA A 49 -15.50 -10.49 6.95
CA ALA A 49 -16.86 -10.04 6.80
C ALA A 49 -17.27 -9.22 8.03
N ARG A 50 -17.92 -8.07 7.83
CA ARG A 50 -18.31 -7.11 8.90
C ARG A 50 -19.10 -7.70 10.08
N HIS A 51 -19.58 -8.94 9.95
CA HIS A 51 -20.41 -9.64 10.93
C HIS A 51 -19.64 -10.55 11.91
N SER A 52 -18.33 -10.76 11.75
CA SER A 52 -17.51 -11.14 12.91
C SER A 52 -17.31 -9.87 13.72
N GLY A 53 -17.59 -9.86 15.02
CA GLY A 53 -17.53 -8.66 15.88
C GLY A 53 -16.15 -8.00 16.03
N VAL A 54 -15.23 -8.28 15.12
CA VAL A 54 -13.92 -7.64 14.92
C VAL A 54 -13.83 -7.28 13.43
N VAL A 55 -13.55 -6.02 13.15
CA VAL A 55 -13.31 -5.50 11.80
C VAL A 55 -11.81 -5.26 11.63
N VAL A 56 -11.23 -5.79 10.55
CA VAL A 56 -9.84 -5.50 10.17
C VAL A 56 -9.84 -4.62 8.94
N GLU A 57 -9.37 -3.39 9.09
CA GLU A 57 -9.25 -2.41 8.03
C GLU A 57 -7.78 -2.26 7.64
N LEU A 58 -7.54 -2.03 6.35
CA LEU A 58 -6.23 -1.78 5.79
C LEU A 58 -6.21 -0.40 5.17
N VAL A 59 -5.22 0.40 5.52
CA VAL A 59 -4.77 1.55 4.72
C VAL A 59 -3.47 1.13 4.05
N VAL A 60 -3.36 1.33 2.75
CA VAL A 60 -2.20 0.92 1.97
C VAL A 60 -1.65 2.10 1.20
N LYS A 61 -0.37 2.40 1.36
CA LYS A 61 0.34 3.34 0.49
C LYS A 61 1.03 2.56 -0.62
N LEU A 62 0.50 2.64 -1.84
CA LEU A 62 1.15 2.10 -3.03
C LEU A 62 2.21 3.11 -3.51
N LEU A 63 3.43 2.65 -3.70
CA LEU A 63 4.58 3.45 -4.08
C LEU A 63 5.24 2.85 -5.31
N VAL A 64 5.49 3.68 -6.31
CA VAL A 64 6.16 3.30 -7.56
C VAL A 64 7.30 4.26 -7.76
N THR A 65 8.51 3.75 -7.97
CA THR A 65 9.69 4.56 -8.24
C THR A 65 10.45 4.01 -9.43
N ARG A 66 10.98 4.92 -10.26
CA ARG A 66 11.90 4.60 -11.34
C ARG A 66 13.32 4.90 -10.88
N ASN A 67 14.19 3.90 -10.91
CA ASN A 67 15.60 4.05 -10.61
C ASN A 67 16.43 3.45 -11.75
N GLU A 68 17.24 4.27 -12.41
CA GLU A 68 18.20 3.85 -13.46
C GLU A 68 17.61 3.00 -14.61
N GLY A 69 16.30 3.10 -14.85
CA GLY A 69 15.58 2.37 -15.90
C GLY A 69 14.71 1.23 -15.38
N ASP A 70 14.89 0.82 -14.12
CA ASP A 70 14.06 -0.19 -13.47
C ASP A 70 12.91 0.46 -12.69
N VAL A 71 11.74 -0.17 -12.75
CA VAL A 71 10.56 0.25 -11.97
C VAL A 71 10.46 -0.64 -10.74
N SER A 72 10.52 -0.01 -9.57
CA SER A 72 10.29 -0.65 -8.28
C SER A 72 8.89 -0.30 -7.78
N VAL A 73 8.15 -1.32 -7.34
CA VAL A 73 6.79 -1.15 -6.83
C VAL A 73 6.69 -1.75 -5.44
N TRP A 74 6.19 -0.96 -4.51
CA TRP A 74 6.09 -1.26 -3.09
C TRP A 74 4.70 -0.93 -2.58
N ALA A 75 4.29 -1.60 -1.51
CA ALA A 75 3.14 -1.18 -0.73
C ALA A 75 3.46 -1.21 0.75
N LEU A 76 3.09 -0.14 1.46
CA LEU A 76 3.16 -0.06 2.92
C LEU A 76 1.75 -0.32 3.46
N VAL A 77 1.57 -1.41 4.20
CA VAL A 77 0.28 -1.85 4.70
C VAL A 77 0.14 -1.51 6.18
N PHE A 78 -0.81 -0.65 6.50
CA PHE A 78 -1.18 -0.26 7.85
C PHE A 78 -2.44 -1.03 8.25
N PHE A 79 -2.36 -1.77 9.36
CA PHE A 79 -3.46 -2.59 9.86
C PHE A 79 -4.20 -1.84 10.96
N PHE A 80 -5.52 -1.89 10.90
CA PHE A 80 -6.41 -1.37 11.92
C PHE A 80 -7.37 -2.48 12.35
N VAL A 81 -7.51 -2.66 13.66
CA VAL A 81 -8.48 -3.58 14.25
C VAL A 81 -9.45 -2.73 15.06
N ASP A 82 -10.71 -2.72 14.64
CA ASP A 82 -11.76 -1.87 15.18
C ASP A 82 -11.32 -0.39 15.28
N GLY A 83 -10.77 0.13 14.18
CA GLY A 83 -10.25 1.50 14.07
C GLY A 83 -8.93 1.77 14.81
N ARG A 84 -8.34 0.78 15.49
CA ARG A 84 -7.07 0.95 16.22
C ARG A 84 -5.91 0.39 15.43
N ARG A 85 -4.86 1.19 15.22
CA ARG A 85 -3.65 0.73 14.53
C ARG A 85 -2.97 -0.42 15.28
N VAL A 86 -2.61 -1.47 14.54
CA VAL A 86 -1.87 -2.64 15.02
C VAL A 86 -0.59 -2.82 14.21
N ALA A 87 0.53 -2.91 14.92
CA ALA A 87 1.84 -3.19 14.34
C ALA A 87 2.74 -3.91 15.35
N GLU A 88 3.88 -4.43 14.88
CA GLU A 88 4.95 -4.89 15.77
C GLU A 88 5.50 -3.74 16.64
N GLU A 89 6.10 -4.07 17.78
CA GLU A 89 6.67 -3.07 18.69
C GLU A 89 7.72 -2.20 17.98
N GLY A 90 7.55 -0.87 18.05
CA GLY A 90 8.43 0.08 17.39
C GLY A 90 8.27 0.15 15.87
N LYS A 91 7.22 -0.47 15.29
CA LYS A 91 6.92 -0.47 13.86
C LYS A 91 5.56 0.17 13.59
N CYS A 92 5.30 0.52 12.34
CA CYS A 92 4.07 1.20 11.92
C CYS A 92 3.34 0.52 10.76
N CYS A 93 4.06 -0.18 9.87
CA CYS A 93 3.48 -0.82 8.69
C CYS A 93 4.25 -2.07 8.28
N LEU A 94 3.59 -2.92 7.50
CA LEU A 94 4.21 -4.04 6.82
C LEU A 94 4.57 -3.62 5.39
N ALA A 95 5.85 -3.69 5.05
CA ALA A 95 6.30 -3.48 3.68
C ALA A 95 6.16 -4.76 2.85
N VAL A 96 5.60 -4.60 1.66
CA VAL A 96 5.52 -5.63 0.64
C VAL A 96 6.04 -5.08 -0.68
N GLU A 97 6.69 -5.94 -1.46
CA GLU A 97 7.34 -5.56 -2.70
C GLU A 97 6.85 -6.43 -3.86
N TRP A 98 6.72 -5.81 -5.02
CA TRP A 98 6.40 -6.49 -6.27
C TRP A 98 7.69 -6.90 -6.97
N ARG A 99 7.84 -8.19 -7.24
CA ARG A 99 8.97 -8.73 -7.99
C ARG A 99 8.49 -9.85 -8.90
N GLU A 100 8.97 -9.86 -10.14
CA GLU A 100 8.74 -10.94 -11.10
C GLU A 100 7.26 -11.33 -11.26
N GLY A 101 6.34 -10.35 -11.15
CA GLY A 101 4.91 -10.59 -11.31
C GLY A 101 4.16 -11.00 -10.04
N GLN A 102 4.79 -10.92 -8.86
CA GLN A 102 4.20 -11.34 -7.59
C GLN A 102 4.54 -10.39 -6.44
N TRP A 103 3.64 -10.31 -5.47
CA TRP A 103 3.88 -9.63 -4.21
C TRP A 103 4.61 -10.55 -3.22
N SER A 104 5.58 -10.00 -2.51
CA SER A 104 6.33 -10.69 -1.49
C SER A 104 6.48 -9.82 -0.25
N ARG A 105 6.47 -10.47 0.92
CA ARG A 105 6.63 -9.79 2.22
C ARG A 105 8.10 -9.46 2.45
N ARG A 106 8.40 -8.20 2.74
CA ARG A 106 9.74 -7.74 3.15
C ARG A 106 9.91 -7.79 4.65
N GLY A 107 8.99 -7.18 5.40
CA GLY A 107 9.08 -7.09 6.86
C GLY A 107 8.32 -5.89 7.41
N TRP A 108 8.33 -5.74 8.73
CA TRP A 108 7.75 -4.58 9.41
C TRP A 108 8.74 -3.41 9.44
N GLU A 109 8.24 -2.23 9.10
CA GLU A 109 9.02 -0.99 9.02
C GLU A 109 8.54 0.03 10.04
N ALA A 110 9.47 0.89 10.48
CA ALA A 110 9.18 2.04 11.32
C ALA A 110 9.06 3.28 10.44
N ASP A 111 8.31 4.28 10.90
CA ASP A 111 8.25 5.60 10.28
C ASP A 111 9.20 6.55 11.00
N ASP A 112 10.51 6.32 10.84
CA ASP A 112 11.55 7.06 11.57
C ASP A 112 11.60 8.55 11.20
N THR A 113 11.06 8.91 10.03
CA THR A 113 11.05 10.27 9.48
C THR A 113 9.69 10.97 9.63
N GLY A 114 8.65 10.27 10.08
CA GLY A 114 7.29 10.80 10.17
C GLY A 114 6.67 11.08 8.81
N GLU A 115 7.12 10.40 7.76
CA GLU A 115 6.65 10.58 6.39
C GLU A 115 5.20 10.12 6.22
N TRP A 116 4.76 9.15 7.03
CA TRP A 116 3.45 8.52 6.96
C TRP A 116 2.47 9.06 8.00
N VAL A 117 2.83 10.16 8.68
CA VAL A 117 1.95 10.87 9.60
C VAL A 117 0.68 11.30 8.86
N GLY A 118 -0.47 10.86 9.37
CA GLY A 118 -1.79 11.10 8.77
C GLY A 118 -2.41 9.89 8.06
N LEU A 119 -1.60 8.88 7.67
CA LEU A 119 -2.13 7.56 7.25
C LEU A 119 -2.50 6.67 8.45
N GLU A 120 -2.35 7.22 9.66
CA GLU A 120 -2.64 6.57 10.94
C GLU A 120 -4.12 6.64 11.34
N VAL A 121 -4.97 7.24 10.51
CA VAL A 121 -6.36 7.53 10.83
C VAL A 121 -7.25 7.08 9.67
N LEU A 122 -8.24 6.24 9.98
CA LEU A 122 -9.41 6.03 9.13
C LEU A 122 -10.46 7.06 9.59
N GLU A 123 -10.91 7.94 8.70
CA GLU A 123 -12.03 8.86 9.00
C GLU A 123 -13.39 8.16 8.99
#